data_AF-A0A9N8RZZ1-F1
#
_entry.id   AF-A0A9N8RZZ1-F1
#
_cell.length_a   1.000
_cell.length_b   1.000
_cell.length_c   1.000
_cell.angle_alpha   90.00
_cell.angle_beta   90.00
_cell.angle_gamma   90.00
#
_symmetry.space_group_name_H-M   'P 1'
#
loop_
_entity.id
_entity.type
_entity.pdbx_description
1 polymer ?
#
loop_
_entity_poly.entity_id
_entity_poly.type
_entity_poly.pdbx_seq_one_letter_code
_entity_poly.pdbx_strand_id
1 'polypeptide(L)'
;MKAAIRRHGLASGAAFAALVFLAGCSTPPDRIILLPDPEGKVGKVIVHSATGEQTIDKAYAEADVTKGGAIEKTVGSQSTVQARYGELLAARPPRPMTFTIFFSV
;
A
#
# COMPACT_ATOMS: atom_id res chain seq x y z
N MET A 1 15.14 -18.83 11.28
CA MET A 1 15.26 -19.95 12.25
C MET A 1 14.57 -21.18 11.64
N LYS A 2 14.06 -22.12 12.47
CA LYS A 2 13.16 -23.26 12.16
C LYS A 2 11.85 -22.80 11.45
N ALA A 3 10.92 -23.62 10.93
CA ALA A 3 10.61 -25.07 11.02
C ALA A 3 10.13 -25.62 9.62
N ALA A 4 9.25 -26.61 9.34
CA ALA A 4 8.29 -27.48 10.07
C ALA A 4 7.91 -28.76 9.23
N ILE A 5 6.97 -29.62 9.70
CA ILE A 5 6.31 -30.72 8.93
C ILE A 5 4.86 -30.99 9.43
N ARG A 6 4.18 -31.98 8.83
CA ARG A 6 2.95 -32.77 9.19
C ARG A 6 1.63 -32.44 8.44
N ARG A 7 0.91 -33.43 7.84
CA ARG A 7 1.25 -34.78 7.27
C ARG A 7 -0.02 -35.58 6.91
N HIS A 8 0.06 -36.38 5.83
CA HIS A 8 -0.69 -37.63 5.47
C HIS A 8 -2.24 -37.62 5.36
N GLY A 9 -2.77 -38.31 4.34
CA GLY A 9 -4.16 -38.83 4.28
C GLY A 9 -5.25 -37.76 4.31
N LEU A 10 -6.10 -37.77 5.35
CA LEU A 10 -7.07 -36.71 5.67
C LEU A 10 -6.39 -35.38 6.09
N ALA A 11 -5.06 -35.31 6.03
CA ALA A 11 -4.22 -34.11 5.96
C ALA A 11 -3.14 -34.31 4.86
N SER A 12 -3.58 -34.72 3.67
CA SER A 12 -2.88 -34.68 2.37
C SER A 12 -3.85 -34.50 1.20
N GLY A 13 -5.12 -34.94 1.35
CA GLY A 13 -6.27 -34.36 0.65
C GLY A 13 -6.74 -33.10 1.38
N ALA A 14 -7.01 -33.18 2.68
CA ALA A 14 -7.21 -31.97 3.49
C ALA A 14 -5.90 -31.22 3.84
N ALA A 15 -4.73 -31.72 3.41
CA ALA A 15 -3.54 -30.87 3.24
C ALA A 15 -3.14 -30.63 1.77
N PHE A 16 -3.92 -31.09 0.79
CA PHE A 16 -4.02 -30.35 -0.47
C PHE A 16 -4.84 -29.09 -0.19
N ALA A 17 -5.99 -29.24 0.51
CA ALA A 17 -6.73 -28.11 1.07
C ALA A 17 -5.86 -27.24 1.99
N ALA A 18 -5.15 -27.79 2.99
CA ALA A 18 -4.26 -26.97 3.83
C ALA A 18 -3.08 -26.36 3.06
N LEU A 19 -2.49 -27.03 2.04
CA LEU A 19 -1.50 -26.38 1.17
C LEU A 19 -2.11 -25.24 0.34
N VAL A 20 -3.36 -25.38 -0.12
CA VAL A 20 -4.12 -24.32 -0.81
C VAL A 20 -4.46 -23.16 0.16
N PHE A 21 -4.87 -23.45 1.40
CA PHE A 21 -5.07 -22.44 2.43
C PHE A 21 -3.76 -21.73 2.84
N LEU A 22 -2.62 -22.46 2.88
CA LEU A 22 -1.29 -21.87 3.10
C LEU A 22 -0.84 -21.02 1.90
N ALA A 23 -1.16 -21.43 0.67
CA ALA A 23 -0.89 -20.65 -0.54
C ALA A 23 -1.70 -19.34 -0.62
N GLY A 24 -2.76 -19.19 0.20
CA GLY A 24 -3.51 -17.96 0.38
C GLY A 24 -2.69 -16.80 0.98
N CYS A 25 -1.57 -17.07 1.66
CA CYS A 25 -0.67 -16.06 2.20
C CYS A 25 0.22 -15.39 1.14
N SER A 26 -0.41 -14.92 0.05
CA SER A 26 0.20 -14.03 -0.92
C SER A 26 -0.01 -12.58 -0.49
N THR A 27 0.98 -11.98 0.18
CA THR A 27 1.03 -10.51 0.35
C THR A 27 0.84 -9.84 -1.02
N PRO A 28 -0.11 -8.89 -1.17
CA PRO A 28 -0.21 -8.09 -2.38
C PRO A 28 1.10 -7.31 -2.65
N PRO A 29 1.40 -6.93 -3.91
CA PRO A 29 2.43 -5.93 -4.16
C PRO A 29 2.03 -4.60 -3.51
N ASP A 30 3.00 -3.85 -2.99
CA ASP A 30 2.74 -2.54 -2.40
C ASP A 30 2.43 -1.53 -3.51
N ARG A 31 1.31 -0.82 -3.39
CA ARG A 31 0.93 0.26 -4.32
C ARG A 31 0.89 1.60 -3.60
N ILE A 32 1.71 2.54 -4.07
CA ILE A 32 1.82 3.90 -3.54
C ILE A 32 1.28 4.86 -4.59
N ILE A 33 0.23 5.64 -4.27
CA ILE A 33 -0.39 6.62 -5.17
C ILE A 33 -0.19 8.02 -4.60
N LEU A 34 0.46 8.92 -5.34
CA LEU A 34 0.67 10.30 -4.90
C LEU A 34 -0.58 11.16 -5.17
N LEU A 35 -1.38 11.38 -4.13
CA LEU A 35 -2.53 12.28 -4.17
C LEU A 35 -2.09 13.74 -3.91
N PRO A 36 -2.73 14.74 -4.53
CA PRO A 36 -2.58 16.13 -4.11
C PRO A 36 -3.14 16.36 -2.70
N ASP A 37 -2.70 17.44 -2.05
CA ASP A 37 -3.36 17.95 -0.84
C ASP A 37 -4.74 18.57 -1.17
N PRO A 38 -5.64 18.80 -0.19
CA PRO A 38 -6.91 19.49 -0.42
C PRO A 38 -6.78 20.88 -1.04
N GLU A 39 -5.60 21.48 -0.95
CA GLU A 39 -5.22 22.77 -1.50
C GLU A 39 -4.65 22.67 -2.93
N GLY A 40 -4.69 21.47 -3.55
CA GLY A 40 -4.27 21.18 -4.93
C GLY A 40 -2.77 20.98 -5.15
N LYS A 41 -1.94 21.05 -4.11
CA LYS A 41 -0.47 20.97 -4.20
C LYS A 41 0.00 19.53 -4.23
N VAL A 42 1.12 19.30 -4.90
CA VAL A 42 1.74 17.97 -5.06
C VAL A 42 3.08 17.96 -4.33
N GLY A 43 3.26 17.00 -3.44
CA GLY A 43 4.53 16.76 -2.75
C GLY A 43 5.51 15.91 -3.58
N LYS A 44 6.55 15.41 -2.92
CA LYS A 44 7.41 14.34 -3.43
C LYS A 44 7.41 13.17 -2.47
N VAL A 45 7.28 11.96 -2.99
CA VAL A 45 7.46 10.69 -2.29
C VAL A 45 8.70 9.99 -2.87
N ILE A 46 9.50 9.37 -2.01
CA ILE A 46 10.60 8.51 -2.40
C ILE A 46 10.23 7.10 -1.95
N VAL A 47 10.18 6.16 -2.89
CA VAL A 47 9.90 4.74 -2.64
C VAL A 47 11.23 4.01 -2.69
N HIS A 48 11.70 3.52 -1.54
CA HIS A 48 12.87 2.63 -1.46
C HIS A 48 12.41 1.17 -1.45
N SER A 49 13.19 0.29 -2.07
CA SER A 49 12.90 -1.14 -2.21
C SER A 49 14.18 -1.98 -2.11
N ALA A 50 14.04 -3.30 -2.12
CA ALA A 50 15.18 -4.21 -2.15
C ALA A 50 16.04 -4.12 -3.44
N THR A 51 15.54 -3.56 -4.55
CA THR A 51 16.29 -3.47 -5.82
C THR A 51 16.72 -2.04 -6.17
N GLY A 52 16.26 -1.02 -5.45
CA GLY A 52 16.57 0.38 -5.75
C GLY A 52 15.55 1.38 -5.21
N GLU A 53 15.65 2.61 -5.71
CA GLU A 53 14.84 3.76 -5.29
C GLU A 53 14.10 4.36 -6.49
N GLN A 54 12.86 4.82 -6.29
CA GLN A 54 12.09 5.56 -7.28
C GLN A 54 11.46 6.81 -6.66
N THR A 55 11.60 7.95 -7.32
CA THR A 55 10.94 9.21 -6.94
C THR A 55 9.59 9.34 -7.62
N ILE A 56 8.54 9.71 -6.88
CA ILE A 56 7.25 10.12 -7.40
C ILE A 56 6.92 11.55 -6.96
N ASP A 57 6.52 12.36 -7.94
CA ASP A 57 6.63 13.81 -7.97
C ASP A 57 5.46 14.48 -8.72
N LYS A 58 4.45 13.70 -9.11
CA LYS A 58 3.30 14.13 -9.93
C LYS A 58 2.00 13.61 -9.34
N ALA A 59 0.92 14.41 -9.44
CA ALA A 59 -0.40 13.99 -8.99
C ALA A 59 -0.86 12.73 -9.73
N TYR A 60 -1.46 11.80 -8.98
CA TYR A 60 -1.98 10.51 -9.44
C TYR A 60 -0.93 9.59 -10.08
N ALA A 61 0.36 9.88 -9.94
CA ALA A 61 1.40 8.92 -10.28
C ALA A 61 1.49 7.82 -9.22
N GLU A 62 1.72 6.60 -9.70
CA GLU A 62 1.67 5.35 -8.93
C GLU A 62 3.03 4.65 -8.97
N ALA A 63 3.46 4.08 -7.84
CA ALA A 63 4.52 3.08 -7.76
C ALA A 63 3.90 1.75 -7.36
N ASP A 64 4.05 0.73 -8.20
CA ASP A 64 3.82 -0.67 -7.85
C ASP A 64 5.16 -1.33 -7.51
N VAL A 65 5.32 -1.78 -6.26
CA VAL A 65 6.49 -2.54 -5.82
C VAL A 65 6.16 -4.03 -5.90
N THR A 66 6.78 -4.70 -6.86
CA THR A 66 6.63 -6.14 -7.05
C THR A 66 7.22 -6.93 -5.88
N LYS A 67 6.80 -8.19 -5.69
CA LYS A 67 7.36 -9.09 -4.66
C LYS A 67 8.88 -9.31 -4.76
N GLY A 68 9.48 -9.07 -5.93
CA GLY A 68 10.94 -9.11 -6.13
C GLY A 68 11.66 -7.83 -5.75
N GLY A 69 10.92 -6.80 -5.30
CA GLY A 69 11.45 -5.46 -4.99
C GLY A 69 11.52 -4.50 -6.17
N ALA A 70 11.33 -4.96 -7.42
CA ALA A 70 11.32 -4.07 -8.58
C ALA A 70 10.13 -3.10 -8.52
N ILE A 71 10.40 -1.79 -8.70
CA ILE A 71 9.42 -0.71 -8.67
C ILE A 71 9.03 -0.31 -10.10
N GLU A 72 7.76 -0.40 -10.45
CA GLU A 72 7.20 0.14 -11.69
C GLU A 72 6.54 1.50 -11.41
N LYS A 73 6.90 2.54 -12.17
CA LYS A 73 6.32 3.89 -12.05
C LYS A 73 5.36 4.18 -13.20
N THR A 74 4.08 4.29 -12.87
CA THR A 74 2.99 4.56 -13.80
C THR A 74 2.36 5.93 -13.51
N VAL A 75 1.67 6.54 -14.48
CA VAL A 75 0.87 7.76 -14.26
C VAL A 75 -0.60 7.39 -14.38
N GLY A 76 -1.30 7.32 -13.25
CA GLY A 76 -2.74 7.13 -13.19
C GLY A 76 -3.52 8.43 -13.45
N SER A 77 -4.83 8.38 -13.28
CA SER A 77 -5.71 9.53 -13.44
C SER A 77 -6.62 9.73 -12.22
N GLN A 78 -7.08 10.96 -12.00
CA GLN A 78 -8.00 11.27 -10.91
C GLN A 78 -9.28 10.42 -10.96
N SER A 79 -9.85 10.18 -12.16
CA SER A 79 -11.05 9.37 -12.33
C SER A 79 -10.79 7.89 -12.04
N THR A 80 -9.65 7.34 -12.45
CA THR A 80 -9.23 5.96 -12.10
C THR A 80 -9.11 5.78 -10.58
N VAL A 81 -8.45 6.73 -9.92
CA VAL A 81 -8.26 6.70 -8.45
C VAL A 81 -9.58 6.89 -7.71
N GLN A 82 -10.42 7.84 -8.13
CA GLN A 82 -11.73 8.09 -7.52
C GLN A 82 -12.68 6.89 -7.70
N ALA A 83 -12.69 6.24 -8.88
CA ALA A 83 -13.53 5.07 -9.14
C ALA A 83 -13.11 3.84 -8.32
N ARG A 84 -11.83 3.71 -7.95
CA ARG A 84 -11.29 2.55 -7.22
C ARG A 84 -11.20 2.77 -5.70
N TYR A 85 -11.00 4.01 -5.25
CA TYR A 85 -10.70 4.33 -3.86
C TYR A 85 -11.57 5.45 -3.27
N GLY A 86 -12.56 5.98 -4.02
CA GLY A 86 -13.34 7.16 -3.62
C GLY A 86 -14.03 7.04 -2.25
N GLU A 87 -14.58 5.87 -1.92
CA GLU A 87 -15.21 5.60 -0.62
C GLU A 87 -14.18 5.67 0.53
N LEU A 88 -13.00 5.08 0.35
CA LEU A 88 -11.90 5.11 1.33
C LEU A 88 -11.32 6.53 1.48
N LEU A 89 -11.33 7.33 0.41
CA LEU A 89 -10.91 8.72 0.46
C LEU A 89 -11.94 9.63 1.14
N ALA A 90 -13.23 9.35 0.97
CA ALA A 90 -14.31 10.03 1.69
C ALA A 90 -14.35 9.67 3.18
N ALA A 91 -13.97 8.44 3.54
CA ALA A 91 -13.89 7.96 4.92
C ALA A 91 -12.66 8.45 5.72
N ARG A 92 -11.81 9.31 5.14
CA ARG A 92 -10.63 9.88 5.83
C ARG A 92 -11.05 10.81 6.97
N PRO A 93 -10.49 10.65 8.20
CA PRO A 93 -10.67 11.60 9.27
C PRO A 93 -10.24 13.04 8.89
N PRO A 94 -10.85 14.08 9.48
CA PRO A 94 -10.38 15.45 9.33
C PRO A 94 -8.95 15.60 9.86
N ARG A 95 -8.16 16.51 9.26
CA ARG A 95 -6.81 16.84 9.74
C ARG A 95 -6.90 17.40 11.17
N PRO A 96 -6.01 17.00 12.10
CA PRO A 96 -5.99 17.56 13.46
C PRO A 96 -5.66 19.06 13.41
N MET A 97 -6.34 19.83 14.26
CA MET A 97 -6.09 21.27 14.44
C MET A 97 -5.43 21.51 15.80
N THR A 98 -4.27 22.17 15.80
CA THR A 98 -3.52 22.50 17.01
C THR A 98 -3.63 24.00 17.27
N PHE A 99 -4.03 24.35 18.50
CA PHE A 99 -4.13 25.75 18.95
C PHE A 99 -3.14 25.98 20.09
N THR A 100 -2.21 26.91 19.91
CA THR A 100 -1.30 27.35 20.98
C THR A 100 -1.90 28.58 21.64
N ILE A 101 -2.33 28.44 22.90
CA ILE A 101 -2.89 29.54 23.70
C ILE A 101 -1.76 30.13 24.53
N PHE A 102 -1.48 31.42 24.33
CA PHE A 102 -0.52 32.17 25.14
C PHE A 102 -1.26 32.93 26.23
N PHE A 103 -0.72 32.90 27.45
CA PHE A 103 -1.19 33.69 28.58
C PHE A 103 -0.09 34.69 28.95
N SER A 104 -0.43 35.98 28.97
CA SER A 104 0.44 37.04 29.50
C SER A 104 0.28 37.17 31.01
N VAL A 105 1.39 37.47 31.69
CA VAL A 105 1.41 38.07 33.03
C VAL A 105 1.75 39.55 32.93
#